data_AF-A0A9D1JI09-F1
#
_entry.id   AF-A0A9D1JI09-F1
#
_cell.length_a   1.000
_cell.length_b   1.000
_cell.length_c   1.000
_cell.angle_alpha   90.00
_cell.angle_beta   90.00
_cell.angle_gamma   90.00
#
_symmetry.space_group_name_H-M   'P 1'
#
loop_
_entity.id
_entity.type
_entity.pdbx_description
1 polymer ?
#
loop_
_entity_poly.entity_id
_entity_poly.type
_entity_poly.pdbx_seq_one_letter_code
_entity_poly.pdbx_strand_id
1 'polypeptide(L)'
;MTGNNVFFLGHSTPDGFSTHLSDDINSGTFTTYILKGGPGTGKSSLMKKVAAAMSETEDPEIYYCSSDPDSLDAVVLRKSKAIIVDGTAPHVFEPKYPGVREVLIDLGGCWNIDRLKNNRENIIDATDRNQKYHAAVKRYLKAIITLNDDIMTLGASCLNKPKLDAYCDRLCAKLFPKTKRPQASILHRQISSITPKGMITHSEIFKDMTIFKIDDDYCAVSARLMSKLAECAASSGYDVIVSENVLMPSGAYQHIVIPELKIAFTSSNTEALQKSASASINALRFYDRYSLKGKKKRAAFDRGMAEKLTYEAIEALKTAKDIHDELESYYIDAMNFDMVNSVTDELILRLKKSV
;
A
#
# COMPACT_ATOMS: atom_id res chain seq x y z
N MET A 1 -0.61 17.63 -11.76
CA MET A 1 -0.82 16.51 -10.82
C MET A 1 -1.06 17.09 -9.44
N THR A 2 -2.28 17.03 -8.94
CA THR A 2 -2.55 17.20 -7.52
C THR A 2 -2.01 15.96 -6.84
N GLY A 3 -0.79 16.01 -6.31
CA GLY A 3 -0.01 14.85 -5.83
C GLY A 3 -0.59 14.06 -4.65
N ASN A 4 -1.89 14.17 -4.38
CA ASN A 4 -2.53 13.64 -3.17
C ASN A 4 -3.03 12.19 -3.33
N ASN A 5 -3.19 11.69 -4.56
CA ASN A 5 -3.72 10.36 -4.85
C ASN A 5 -2.62 9.34 -5.21
N VAL A 6 -1.62 9.24 -4.31
CA VAL A 6 -0.47 8.37 -4.49
C VAL A 6 -0.43 7.32 -3.38
N PHE A 7 -0.37 6.06 -3.77
CA PHE A 7 -0.46 4.90 -2.89
C PHE A 7 0.55 3.82 -3.31
N PHE A 8 0.71 2.79 -2.49
CA PHE A 8 1.25 1.51 -2.93
C PHE A 8 0.10 0.62 -3.42
N LEU A 9 0.34 -0.21 -4.44
CA LEU A 9 -0.66 -1.21 -4.90
C LEU A 9 -1.08 -2.14 -3.75
N GLY A 10 -0.12 -2.43 -2.88
CA GLY A 10 -0.28 -3.35 -1.77
C GLY A 10 1.04 -3.55 -1.06
N HIS A 11 1.14 -4.62 -0.29
CA HIS A 11 2.37 -4.98 0.40
C HIS A 11 2.50 -6.50 0.53
N SER A 12 3.72 -6.94 0.85
CA SER A 12 3.96 -8.33 1.22
C SER A 12 3.41 -8.62 2.61
N THR A 13 2.77 -9.78 2.77
CA THR A 13 2.32 -10.36 4.04
C THR A 13 2.94 -11.75 4.22
N PRO A 14 2.82 -12.36 5.41
CA PRO A 14 3.25 -13.75 5.63
C PRO A 14 2.60 -14.76 4.67
N ASP A 15 1.36 -14.49 4.24
CA ASP A 15 0.55 -15.41 3.44
C ASP A 15 0.61 -15.11 1.93
N GLY A 16 1.16 -13.96 1.53
CA GLY A 16 1.24 -13.59 0.12
C GLY A 16 1.29 -12.08 -0.10
N PHE A 17 1.17 -11.66 -1.34
CA PHE A 17 0.95 -10.24 -1.64
C PHE A 17 -0.52 -9.89 -1.33
N SER A 18 -0.73 -8.80 -0.58
CA SER A 18 -2.07 -8.30 -0.24
C SER A 18 -2.35 -7.00 -0.98
N THR A 19 -3.52 -6.89 -1.61
CA THR A 19 -3.99 -5.67 -2.28
C THR A 19 -5.52 -5.54 -2.19
N HIS A 20 -5.98 -4.31 -2.04
CA HIS A 20 -7.40 -3.95 -2.08
C HIS A 20 -7.86 -3.43 -3.44
N LEU A 21 -6.98 -3.34 -4.44
CA LEU A 21 -7.39 -2.94 -5.80
C LEU A 21 -8.34 -3.98 -6.42
N SER A 22 -8.27 -5.23 -5.94
CA SER A 22 -9.20 -6.32 -6.24
C SER A 22 -10.67 -5.90 -6.11
N ASP A 23 -11.00 -5.08 -5.10
CA ASP A 23 -12.37 -4.65 -4.83
C ASP A 23 -12.89 -3.75 -5.95
N ASP A 24 -12.04 -2.83 -6.42
CA ASP A 24 -12.33 -1.94 -7.55
C ASP A 24 -12.49 -2.74 -8.85
N ILE A 25 -11.57 -3.67 -9.13
CA ILE A 25 -11.61 -4.54 -10.32
C ILE A 25 -12.91 -5.37 -10.33
N ASN A 26 -13.27 -5.96 -9.19
CA ASN A 26 -14.44 -6.84 -9.08
C ASN A 26 -15.78 -6.08 -9.07
N SER A 27 -15.78 -4.78 -8.75
CA SER A 27 -16.99 -3.95 -8.52
C SER A 27 -18.04 -3.94 -9.63
N GLY A 28 -17.67 -4.19 -10.88
CA GLY A 28 -18.58 -4.03 -12.02
C GLY A 28 -18.37 -2.75 -12.81
N THR A 29 -17.65 -1.79 -12.23
CA THR A 29 -17.68 -0.40 -12.68
C THR A 29 -16.61 -0.09 -13.72
N PHE A 30 -15.48 -0.82 -13.67
CA PHE A 30 -14.28 -0.49 -14.43
C PHE A 30 -14.03 -1.48 -15.58
N THR A 31 -13.46 -0.96 -16.67
CA THR A 31 -12.70 -1.77 -17.63
C THR A 31 -11.26 -1.87 -17.14
N THR A 32 -10.75 -3.09 -16.96
CA THR A 32 -9.40 -3.33 -16.44
C THR A 32 -8.46 -3.77 -17.56
N TYR A 33 -7.44 -2.97 -17.83
CA TYR A 33 -6.35 -3.26 -18.74
C TYR A 33 -5.21 -3.91 -17.96
N ILE A 34 -5.02 -5.21 -18.16
CA ILE A 34 -4.02 -6.01 -17.46
C ILE A 34 -2.78 -6.11 -18.35
N LEU A 35 -1.70 -5.49 -17.92
CA LEU A 35 -0.41 -5.55 -18.60
C LEU A 35 0.26 -6.88 -18.27
N LYS A 36 0.66 -7.64 -19.29
CA LYS A 36 1.45 -8.88 -19.13
C LYS A 36 2.80 -8.71 -19.82
N GLY A 37 3.83 -9.26 -19.19
CA GLY A 37 5.20 -9.26 -19.69
C GLY A 37 6.21 -9.51 -18.57
N GLY A 38 7.43 -9.85 -18.95
CA GLY A 38 8.55 -10.04 -18.02
C GLY A 38 8.99 -8.74 -17.31
N PRO A 39 10.00 -8.82 -16.43
CA PRO A 39 10.67 -7.63 -15.87
C PRO A 39 11.19 -6.71 -16.98
N GLY A 40 11.26 -5.39 -16.74
CA GLY A 40 11.85 -4.46 -17.71
C GLY A 40 11.07 -4.22 -19.02
N THR A 41 9.88 -4.82 -19.22
CA THR A 41 9.11 -4.70 -20.49
C THR A 41 8.43 -3.33 -20.72
N GLY A 42 8.65 -2.35 -19.84
CA GLY A 42 8.10 -1.01 -19.98
C GLY A 42 6.69 -0.79 -19.40
N LYS A 43 6.15 -1.74 -18.62
CA LYS A 43 4.83 -1.64 -17.95
C LYS A 43 4.65 -0.34 -17.16
N SER A 44 5.59 -0.07 -16.26
CA SER A 44 5.60 1.16 -15.44
C SER A 44 5.72 2.43 -16.27
N SER A 45 6.57 2.43 -17.30
CA SER A 45 6.70 3.56 -18.23
C SER A 45 5.41 3.84 -19.02
N LEU A 46 4.74 2.78 -19.50
CA LEU A 46 3.44 2.86 -20.15
C LEU A 46 2.41 3.47 -19.20
N MET A 47 2.34 2.99 -17.95
CA MET A 47 1.42 3.53 -16.94
C MET A 47 1.71 5.00 -16.61
N LYS A 48 2.98 5.40 -16.48
CA LYS A 48 3.37 6.81 -16.26
C LYS A 48 2.91 7.70 -17.42
N LYS A 49 3.07 7.24 -18.67
CA LYS A 49 2.58 7.96 -19.87
C LYS A 49 1.05 8.08 -19.88
N VAL A 50 0.33 7.01 -19.55
CA VAL A 50 -1.13 7.03 -19.41
C VAL A 50 -1.57 8.04 -18.35
N ALA A 51 -1.00 7.97 -17.15
CA ALA A 51 -1.31 8.90 -16.07
C ALA A 51 -1.06 10.36 -16.47
N ALA A 52 0.08 10.65 -17.11
CA ALA A 52 0.39 11.99 -17.60
C ALA A 52 -0.62 12.47 -18.67
N ALA A 53 -0.95 11.62 -19.64
CA ALA A 53 -1.87 11.97 -20.72
C ALA A 53 -3.33 12.17 -20.26
N MET A 54 -3.76 11.47 -19.21
CA MET A 54 -5.11 11.55 -18.66
C MET A 54 -5.26 12.63 -17.57
N SER A 55 -4.14 13.13 -17.03
CA SER A 55 -4.11 14.23 -16.03
C SER A 55 -4.70 15.55 -16.55
N GLU A 56 -4.88 15.69 -17.86
CA GLU A 56 -5.55 16.85 -18.48
C GLU A 56 -7.08 16.83 -18.26
N THR A 57 -7.66 15.66 -18.03
CA THR A 57 -9.12 15.44 -18.05
C THR A 57 -9.71 14.89 -16.75
N GLU A 58 -8.88 14.30 -15.91
CA GLU A 58 -9.20 13.78 -14.58
C GLU A 58 -7.95 13.73 -13.68
N ASP A 59 -8.11 13.36 -12.41
CA ASP A 59 -7.00 13.17 -11.46
C ASP A 59 -6.74 11.66 -11.26
N PRO A 60 -5.68 11.09 -11.87
CA PRO A 60 -5.39 9.66 -11.76
C PRO A 60 -4.95 9.26 -10.35
N GLU A 61 -5.43 8.13 -9.84
CA GLU A 61 -4.82 7.49 -8.67
C GLU A 61 -3.61 6.66 -9.13
N ILE A 62 -2.47 6.88 -8.47
CA ILE A 62 -1.18 6.27 -8.82
C ILE A 62 -0.79 5.26 -7.74
N TYR A 63 -0.48 4.04 -8.16
CA TYR A 63 -0.08 2.95 -7.27
C TYR A 63 1.34 2.49 -7.58
N TYR A 64 2.25 2.71 -6.63
CA TYR A 64 3.65 2.29 -6.69
C TYR A 64 3.86 0.86 -6.21
N CYS A 65 4.93 0.23 -6.70
CA CYS A 65 5.37 -1.07 -6.25
C CYS A 65 6.10 -0.97 -4.91
N SER A 66 5.77 -1.84 -3.95
CA SER A 66 6.51 -1.91 -2.68
C SER A 66 7.93 -2.48 -2.85
N SER A 67 8.16 -3.29 -3.89
CA SER A 67 9.45 -3.92 -4.19
C SER A 67 10.33 -3.06 -5.09
N ASP A 68 9.72 -2.13 -5.85
CA ASP A 68 10.42 -1.08 -6.59
C ASP A 68 9.68 0.25 -6.44
N PRO A 69 10.05 1.09 -5.45
CA PRO A 69 9.33 2.33 -5.15
C PRO A 69 9.34 3.39 -6.26
N ASP A 70 10.15 3.22 -7.32
CA ASP A 70 10.15 4.12 -8.46
C ASP A 70 9.29 3.60 -9.62
N SER A 71 8.78 2.37 -9.50
CA SER A 71 7.95 1.70 -10.48
C SER A 71 6.46 1.77 -10.12
N LEU A 72 5.60 1.94 -11.13
CA LEU A 72 4.16 1.84 -10.97
C LEU A 72 3.69 0.39 -11.19
N ASP A 73 2.74 -0.04 -10.37
CA ASP A 73 2.00 -1.29 -10.56
C ASP A 73 0.55 -1.03 -11.02
N ALA A 74 -0.04 0.13 -10.72
CA ALA A 74 -1.36 0.46 -11.25
C ALA A 74 -1.61 1.97 -11.42
N VAL A 75 -2.55 2.28 -12.31
CA VAL A 75 -3.18 3.60 -12.48
C VAL A 75 -4.68 3.41 -12.53
N VAL A 76 -5.43 4.13 -11.68
CA VAL A 76 -6.89 4.09 -11.68
C VAL A 76 -7.44 5.44 -12.14
N LEU A 77 -8.30 5.36 -13.17
CA LEU A 77 -8.97 6.49 -13.80
C LEU A 77 -10.46 6.41 -13.47
N ARG A 78 -10.87 7.14 -12.42
CA ARG A 78 -12.24 7.09 -11.87
C ARG A 78 -13.27 7.64 -12.84
N LYS A 79 -12.94 8.70 -13.58
CA LYS A 79 -13.86 9.34 -14.54
C LYS A 79 -13.97 8.50 -15.82
N SER A 80 -12.84 8.07 -16.37
CA SER A 80 -12.80 7.16 -17.53
C SER A 80 -13.30 5.75 -17.22
N LYS A 81 -13.51 5.41 -15.94
CA LYS A 81 -13.85 4.06 -15.46
C LYS A 81 -12.86 3.00 -15.97
N ALA A 82 -11.57 3.30 -15.89
CA ALA A 82 -10.51 2.41 -16.34
C ALA A 82 -9.51 2.12 -15.22
N ILE A 83 -9.02 0.90 -15.18
CA ILE A 83 -7.89 0.48 -14.34
C ILE A 83 -6.81 -0.04 -15.27
N ILE A 84 -5.58 0.43 -15.14
CA ILE A 84 -4.41 -0.13 -15.82
C ILE A 84 -3.54 -0.74 -14.73
N VAL A 85 -3.22 -2.03 -14.84
CA VAL A 85 -2.54 -2.77 -13.76
C VAL A 85 -1.50 -3.73 -14.31
N ASP A 86 -0.37 -3.86 -13.62
CA ASP A 86 0.60 -4.93 -13.83
C ASP A 86 0.03 -6.27 -13.35
N GLY A 87 -0.14 -7.21 -14.26
CA GLY A 87 -0.66 -8.56 -14.00
C GLY A 87 0.42 -9.63 -13.78
N THR A 88 1.69 -9.25 -13.65
CA THR A 88 2.80 -10.19 -13.44
C THR A 88 2.94 -10.56 -11.96
N ALA A 89 3.42 -11.78 -11.67
CA ALA A 89 3.63 -12.23 -10.30
C ALA A 89 4.54 -11.24 -9.52
N PRO A 90 4.23 -10.93 -8.24
CA PRO A 90 3.21 -11.54 -7.40
C PRO A 90 1.79 -10.96 -7.55
N HIS A 91 1.60 -9.93 -8.39
CA HIS A 91 0.35 -9.22 -8.63
C HIS A 91 -0.51 -9.93 -9.71
N VAL A 92 -0.72 -11.24 -9.55
CA VAL A 92 -1.38 -12.04 -10.60
C VAL A 92 -2.85 -11.67 -10.72
N PHE A 93 -3.17 -10.83 -11.70
CA PHE A 93 -4.52 -10.56 -12.15
C PHE A 93 -4.80 -11.34 -13.43
N GLU A 94 -5.80 -12.22 -13.38
CA GLU A 94 -6.28 -12.98 -14.53
C GLU A 94 -7.66 -12.47 -14.96
N PRO A 95 -7.92 -12.31 -16.27
CA PRO A 95 -9.18 -11.79 -16.74
C PRO A 95 -10.31 -12.79 -16.46
N LYS A 96 -11.35 -12.35 -15.75
CA LYS A 96 -12.53 -13.18 -15.48
C LYS A 96 -13.51 -13.15 -16.66
N TYR A 97 -13.64 -12.01 -17.32
CA TYR A 97 -14.52 -11.77 -18.47
C TYR A 97 -13.73 -11.07 -19.60
N PRO A 98 -12.76 -11.77 -20.21
CA PRO A 98 -11.87 -11.20 -21.22
C PRO A 98 -12.65 -10.61 -22.40
N GLY A 99 -12.27 -9.40 -22.82
CA GLY A 99 -12.90 -8.67 -23.92
C GLY A 99 -14.20 -7.95 -23.55
N VAL A 100 -14.75 -8.18 -22.36
CA VAL A 100 -15.96 -7.51 -21.86
C VAL A 100 -15.62 -6.54 -20.74
N ARG A 101 -14.88 -7.01 -19.73
CA ARG A 101 -14.47 -6.19 -18.58
C ARG A 101 -12.96 -6.09 -18.44
N GLU A 102 -12.24 -7.14 -18.77
CA GLU A 102 -10.78 -7.15 -18.73
C GLU A 102 -10.18 -7.24 -20.13
N VAL A 103 -9.13 -6.46 -20.38
CA VAL A 103 -8.37 -6.45 -21.64
C VAL A 103 -6.93 -6.79 -21.31
N LEU A 104 -6.40 -7.85 -21.94
CA LEU A 104 -4.99 -8.19 -21.84
C LEU A 104 -4.18 -7.32 -22.79
N ILE A 105 -3.11 -6.72 -22.28
CA ILE A 105 -2.10 -6.00 -23.06
C ILE A 105 -0.80 -6.79 -22.96
N ASP A 106 -0.45 -7.47 -24.05
CA ASP A 106 0.75 -8.29 -24.14
C ASP A 106 1.96 -7.46 -24.57
N LEU A 107 2.82 -7.13 -23.61
CA LEU A 107 4.12 -6.50 -23.89
C LEU A 107 5.22 -7.55 -24.14
N GLY A 108 4.97 -8.83 -23.84
CA GLY A 108 5.88 -9.93 -24.17
C GLY A 108 5.99 -10.15 -25.68
N GLY A 109 4.95 -9.78 -26.45
CA GLY A 109 5.02 -9.77 -27.91
C GLY A 109 6.05 -8.79 -28.51
N CYS A 110 6.66 -7.92 -27.71
CA CYS A 110 7.62 -6.91 -28.16
C CYS A 110 9.10 -7.30 -27.95
N TRP A 111 9.42 -8.49 -27.41
CA TRP A 111 10.82 -8.91 -27.22
C TRP A 111 11.37 -9.78 -28.35
N ASN A 112 12.70 -9.85 -28.44
CA ASN A 112 13.41 -10.84 -29.23
C ASN A 112 13.68 -12.10 -28.40
N ILE A 113 12.97 -13.18 -28.72
CA ILE A 113 13.07 -14.47 -28.00
C ILE A 113 14.47 -15.07 -28.07
N ASP A 114 15.18 -14.93 -29.18
CA ASP A 114 16.51 -15.53 -29.34
C ASP A 114 17.55 -14.81 -28.47
N ARG A 115 17.45 -13.49 -28.30
CA ARG A 115 18.29 -12.74 -27.34
C ARG A 115 18.06 -13.20 -25.90
N LEU A 116 16.82 -13.47 -25.52
CA LEU A 116 16.49 -14.01 -24.19
C LEU A 116 17.04 -15.44 -24.02
N LYS A 117 16.88 -16.30 -25.04
CA LYS A 117 17.42 -17.66 -25.01
C LYS A 117 18.94 -17.69 -24.87
N ASN A 118 19.65 -16.74 -25.48
CA ASN A 118 21.10 -16.62 -25.32
C ASN A 118 21.53 -16.29 -23.88
N ASN A 119 20.64 -15.68 -23.08
CA ASN A 119 20.88 -15.37 -21.67
C ASN A 119 20.08 -16.28 -20.71
N ARG A 120 19.57 -17.42 -21.21
CA ARG A 120 18.63 -18.29 -20.49
C ARG A 120 19.10 -18.66 -19.08
N GLU A 121 20.35 -19.11 -18.94
CA GLU A 121 20.87 -19.58 -17.66
C GLU A 121 20.93 -18.44 -16.64
N ASN A 122 21.40 -17.27 -17.06
CA ASN A 122 21.47 -16.09 -16.20
C ASN A 122 20.08 -15.59 -15.78
N ILE A 123 19.12 -15.58 -16.71
CA ILE A 123 17.73 -15.18 -16.43
C ILE A 123 17.09 -16.11 -15.40
N ILE A 124 17.26 -17.43 -15.57
CA ILE A 124 16.72 -18.43 -14.62
C ILE A 124 17.39 -18.27 -13.25
N ASP A 125 18.72 -18.17 -13.21
CA ASP A 125 19.47 -18.01 -11.96
C ASP A 125 19.08 -16.72 -11.20
N ALA A 126 19.02 -15.58 -11.89
CA ALA A 126 18.61 -14.31 -11.29
C ALA A 126 17.17 -14.38 -10.77
N THR A 127 16.26 -15.01 -11.53
CA THR A 127 14.87 -15.24 -11.09
C THR A 127 14.82 -16.08 -9.81
N ASP A 128 15.53 -17.20 -9.77
CA ASP A 128 15.54 -18.11 -8.62
C ASP A 128 16.20 -17.47 -7.39
N ARG A 129 17.29 -16.71 -7.58
CA ARG A 129 17.93 -15.93 -6.51
C ARG A 129 16.98 -14.87 -5.95
N ASN A 130 16.33 -14.08 -6.81
CA ASN A 130 15.38 -13.05 -6.39
C ASN A 130 14.24 -13.67 -5.55
N GLN A 131 13.67 -14.80 -5.99
CA GLN A 131 12.62 -15.51 -5.26
C GLN A 131 13.07 -15.97 -3.86
N LYS A 132 14.32 -16.42 -3.69
CA LYS A 132 14.87 -16.82 -2.38
C LYS A 132 14.88 -15.66 -1.39
N TYR A 133 15.23 -14.45 -1.83
CA TYR A 133 15.20 -13.27 -0.97
C TYR A 133 13.77 -12.83 -0.64
N HIS A 134 12.83 -12.86 -1.59
CA HIS A 134 11.41 -12.62 -1.28
C HIS A 134 10.86 -13.66 -0.28
N ALA A 135 11.27 -14.93 -0.37
CA ALA A 135 10.91 -15.94 0.62
C ALA A 135 11.51 -15.64 2.01
N ALA A 136 12.73 -15.09 2.08
CA ALA A 136 13.32 -14.63 3.34
C ALA A 136 12.54 -13.45 3.93
N VAL A 137 12.18 -12.45 3.11
CA VAL A 137 11.36 -11.31 3.53
C VAL A 137 10.04 -11.77 4.14
N LYS A 138 9.31 -12.71 3.50
CA LYS A 138 8.07 -13.27 4.07
C LYS A 138 8.28 -13.90 5.45
N ARG A 139 9.39 -14.61 5.67
CA ARG A 139 9.74 -15.19 6.97
C ARG A 139 10.02 -14.13 8.03
N TYR A 140 10.75 -13.07 7.67
CA TYR A 140 10.98 -11.93 8.57
C TYR A 140 9.68 -11.22 8.92
N LEU A 141 8.84 -10.90 7.93
CA LEU A 141 7.54 -10.27 8.15
C LEU A 141 6.63 -11.09 9.07
N LYS A 142 6.61 -12.42 8.90
CA LYS A 142 5.87 -13.30 9.80
C LYS A 142 6.34 -13.16 11.25
N ALA A 143 7.65 -13.20 11.48
CA ALA A 143 8.20 -13.05 12.82
C ALA A 143 7.94 -11.66 13.42
N ILE A 144 8.07 -10.59 12.62
CA ILE A 144 7.77 -9.21 13.03
C ILE A 144 6.31 -9.09 13.48
N ILE A 145 5.37 -9.56 12.64
CA ILE A 145 3.93 -9.49 12.92
C ILE A 145 3.60 -10.28 14.19
N THR A 146 4.17 -11.48 14.39
CA THR A 146 3.96 -12.26 15.62
C THR A 146 4.47 -11.54 16.87
N LEU A 147 5.63 -10.89 16.81
CA LEU A 147 6.15 -10.11 17.95
C LEU A 147 5.29 -8.88 18.24
N ASN A 148 4.84 -8.19 17.20
CA ASN A 148 3.96 -7.03 17.33
C ASN A 148 2.55 -7.41 17.82
N ASP A 149 2.06 -8.60 17.48
CA ASP A 149 0.82 -9.17 18.04
C ASP A 149 0.94 -9.44 19.54
N ASP A 150 2.08 -9.98 20.02
CA ASP A 150 2.35 -10.17 21.45
C ASP A 150 2.37 -8.81 22.18
N ILE A 151 3.06 -7.81 21.63
CA ILE A 151 3.05 -6.44 22.16
C ILE A 151 1.62 -5.88 22.27
N MET A 152 0.82 -6.05 21.21
CA MET A 152 -0.57 -5.59 21.19
C MET A 152 -1.42 -6.33 22.22
N THR A 153 -1.25 -7.64 22.36
CA THR A 153 -1.96 -8.48 23.33
C THR A 153 -1.63 -8.08 24.77
N LEU A 154 -0.34 -7.84 25.05
CA LEU A 154 0.13 -7.33 26.35
C LEU A 154 -0.49 -5.97 26.68
N GLY A 155 -0.56 -5.07 25.70
CA GLY A 155 -1.24 -3.78 25.83
C GLY A 155 -2.74 -3.94 26.06
N ALA A 156 -3.41 -4.75 25.23
CA ALA A 156 -4.85 -4.95 25.24
C ALA A 156 -5.36 -5.47 26.60
N SER A 157 -4.61 -6.37 27.23
CA SER A 157 -4.90 -6.88 28.58
C SER A 157 -4.76 -5.84 29.70
N CYS A 158 -4.21 -4.66 29.42
CA CYS A 158 -4.11 -3.52 30.35
C CYS A 158 -5.08 -2.38 30.01
N LEU A 159 -5.92 -2.50 28.97
CA LEU A 159 -6.76 -1.39 28.53
C LEU A 159 -7.90 -1.08 29.49
N ASN A 160 -8.04 0.18 29.87
CA ASN A 160 -9.30 0.72 30.39
C ASN A 160 -10.24 1.00 29.20
N LYS A 161 -10.90 -0.06 28.72
CA LYS A 161 -11.80 0.00 27.56
C LYS A 161 -12.92 1.03 27.71
N PRO A 162 -13.65 1.13 28.85
CA PRO A 162 -14.70 2.14 29.01
C PRO A 162 -14.19 3.58 28.88
N LYS A 163 -13.00 3.88 29.43
CA LYS A 163 -12.39 5.20 29.32
C LYS A 163 -11.98 5.54 27.88
N LEU A 164 -11.42 4.57 27.17
CA LEU A 164 -11.04 4.73 25.77
C LEU A 164 -12.27 4.92 24.89
N ASP A 165 -13.29 4.09 25.06
CA ASP A 165 -14.54 4.18 24.30
C ASP A 165 -15.23 5.53 24.50
N ALA A 166 -15.39 5.98 25.74
CA ALA A 166 -15.95 7.30 26.03
C ALA A 166 -15.10 8.45 25.46
N TYR A 167 -13.77 8.26 25.32
CA TYR A 167 -12.92 9.23 24.64
C TYR A 167 -13.14 9.23 23.12
N CYS A 168 -13.25 8.05 22.49
CA CYS A 168 -13.59 7.93 21.08
C CYS A 168 -14.92 8.64 20.78
N ASP A 169 -15.95 8.40 21.57
CA ASP A 169 -17.30 8.97 21.35
C ASP A 169 -17.27 10.51 21.42
N ARG A 170 -16.56 11.07 22.39
CA ARG A 170 -16.38 12.53 22.49
C ARG A 170 -15.58 13.09 21.32
N LEU A 171 -14.54 12.37 20.87
CA LEU A 171 -13.70 12.80 19.76
C LEU A 171 -14.48 12.76 18.44
N CYS A 172 -15.23 11.69 18.20
CA CYS A 172 -16.20 11.53 17.15
C CYS A 172 -17.18 12.70 17.07
N ALA A 173 -17.90 12.97 18.16
CA ALA A 173 -18.88 14.04 18.21
C ALA A 173 -18.26 15.42 17.95
N LYS A 174 -17.00 15.61 18.34
CA LYS A 174 -16.27 16.86 18.11
C LYS A 174 -15.81 17.01 16.67
N LEU A 175 -15.29 15.95 16.06
CA LEU A 175 -14.58 16.04 14.78
C LEU A 175 -15.46 15.71 13.57
N PHE A 176 -16.49 14.88 13.74
CA PHE A 176 -17.27 14.32 12.64
C PHE A 176 -18.74 14.75 12.74
N PRO A 177 -19.08 16.01 12.40
CA PRO A 177 -20.47 16.45 12.37
C PRO A 177 -21.25 15.65 11.32
N LYS A 178 -22.50 15.27 11.62
CA LYS A 178 -23.32 14.47 10.69
C LYS A 178 -23.60 15.23 9.39
N THR A 179 -23.43 14.56 8.28
CA THR A 179 -23.84 15.05 6.96
C THR A 179 -25.25 14.54 6.60
N LYS A 180 -25.74 14.91 5.40
CA LYS A 180 -26.99 14.33 4.84
C LYS A 180 -26.81 12.90 4.35
N ARG A 181 -25.57 12.44 4.15
CA ARG A 181 -25.28 11.08 3.69
C ARG A 181 -25.35 10.14 4.90
N PRO A 182 -26.25 9.13 4.90
CA PRO A 182 -26.45 8.28 6.07
C PRO A 182 -25.27 7.36 6.35
N GLN A 183 -24.53 6.96 5.32
CA GLN A 183 -23.32 6.15 5.42
C GLN A 183 -22.42 6.42 4.21
N ALA A 184 -21.13 6.54 4.47
CA ALA A 184 -20.09 6.67 3.46
C ALA A 184 -19.13 5.48 3.43
N SER A 185 -18.23 5.49 2.46
CA SER A 185 -17.36 4.36 2.12
C SER A 185 -16.09 4.39 2.96
N ILE A 186 -15.63 3.21 3.38
CA ILE A 186 -14.27 3.01 3.87
C ILE A 186 -13.46 2.44 2.71
N LEU A 187 -12.51 3.22 2.22
CA LEU A 187 -11.68 2.92 1.06
C LEU A 187 -10.29 2.47 1.54
N HIS A 188 -9.93 1.22 1.27
CA HIS A 188 -8.61 0.72 1.61
C HIS A 188 -7.57 1.17 0.57
N ARG A 189 -6.60 2.00 1.00
CA ARG A 189 -5.48 2.46 0.16
C ARG A 189 -4.20 2.38 0.96
N GLN A 190 -3.20 1.65 0.46
CA GLN A 190 -1.95 1.49 1.18
C GLN A 190 -1.08 2.75 1.03
N ILE A 191 -0.86 3.48 2.12
CA ILE A 191 -0.13 4.75 2.13
C ILE A 191 1.34 4.55 2.51
N SER A 192 1.62 3.57 3.37
CA SER A 192 2.97 3.24 3.83
C SER A 192 3.33 1.79 3.50
N SER A 193 4.59 1.51 3.16
CA SER A 193 5.06 0.13 2.99
C SER A 193 6.52 0.00 3.40
N ILE A 194 6.91 -1.23 3.72
CA ILE A 194 8.31 -1.64 3.74
C ILE A 194 8.80 -1.78 2.30
N THR A 195 10.00 -1.26 2.02
CA THR A 195 10.59 -1.22 0.68
C THR A 195 12.11 -1.45 0.75
N PRO A 196 12.80 -1.68 -0.38
CA PRO A 196 14.27 -1.67 -0.46
C PRO A 196 14.93 -0.39 0.06
N LYS A 197 14.21 0.74 0.06
CA LYS A 197 14.68 2.05 0.54
C LYS A 197 14.28 2.31 2.00
N GLY A 198 13.82 1.28 2.71
CA GLY A 198 13.28 1.37 4.06
C GLY A 198 11.76 1.55 4.09
N MET A 199 11.25 2.03 5.23
CA MET A 199 9.83 2.36 5.36
C MET A 199 9.52 3.65 4.61
N ILE A 200 8.71 3.57 3.56
CA ILE A 200 8.24 4.74 2.81
C ILE A 200 6.80 5.05 3.20
N THR A 201 6.47 6.33 3.29
CA THR A 201 5.11 6.85 3.43
C THR A 201 4.89 7.91 2.36
N HIS A 202 3.87 7.75 1.52
CA HIS A 202 3.49 8.78 0.55
C HIS A 202 2.83 9.95 1.29
N SER A 203 3.63 10.91 1.74
CA SER A 203 3.18 11.96 2.67
C SER A 203 2.31 13.05 2.03
N GLU A 204 2.29 13.14 0.71
CA GLU A 204 1.54 14.19 -0.01
C GLU A 204 0.03 14.12 0.24
N ILE A 205 -0.53 12.92 0.49
CA ILE A 205 -1.94 12.79 0.87
C ILE A 205 -2.29 13.54 2.16
N PHE A 206 -1.31 13.79 3.05
CA PHE A 206 -1.52 14.51 4.31
C PHE A 206 -1.30 16.03 4.19
N LYS A 207 -1.01 16.54 2.99
CA LYS A 207 -0.76 17.96 2.77
C LYS A 207 -1.98 18.79 3.14
N ASP A 208 -1.74 19.89 3.85
CA ASP A 208 -2.77 20.82 4.33
C ASP A 208 -3.84 20.19 5.25
N MET A 209 -3.52 19.05 5.89
CA MET A 209 -4.40 18.37 6.84
C MET A 209 -4.04 18.67 8.31
N THR A 210 -5.06 18.59 9.17
CA THR A 210 -4.87 18.47 10.62
C THR A 210 -4.54 17.03 10.97
N ILE A 211 -3.30 16.77 11.37
CA ILE A 211 -2.80 15.42 11.62
C ILE A 211 -2.77 15.15 13.14
N PHE A 212 -3.52 14.14 13.57
CA PHE A 212 -3.52 13.63 14.94
C PHE A 212 -2.61 12.40 15.05
N LYS A 213 -1.49 12.54 15.75
CA LYS A 213 -0.58 11.44 16.03
C LYS A 213 -1.04 10.66 17.26
N ILE A 214 -0.98 9.33 17.23
CA ILE A 214 -1.27 8.48 18.40
C ILE A 214 0.03 7.89 18.95
N ASP A 215 0.46 8.39 20.11
CA ASP A 215 1.66 7.93 20.82
C ASP A 215 1.32 6.69 21.65
N ASP A 216 1.60 5.50 21.08
CA ASP A 216 1.21 4.20 21.62
C ASP A 216 2.28 3.12 21.38
N ASP A 217 3.15 2.94 22.38
CA ASP A 217 4.20 1.92 22.35
C ASP A 217 3.67 0.48 22.30
N TYR A 218 2.39 0.26 22.61
CA TYR A 218 1.77 -1.05 22.71
C TYR A 218 0.75 -1.30 21.59
N CYS A 219 0.49 -0.32 20.74
CA CYS A 219 -0.42 -0.36 19.58
C CYS A 219 -1.90 -0.76 19.84
N ALA A 220 -2.28 -1.12 21.07
CA ALA A 220 -3.62 -1.60 21.39
C ALA A 220 -4.65 -0.45 21.50
N VAL A 221 -4.23 0.74 21.94
CA VAL A 221 -5.07 1.94 21.90
C VAL A 221 -5.22 2.39 20.46
N SER A 222 -4.12 2.49 19.70
CA SER A 222 -4.17 2.96 18.31
C SER A 222 -5.05 2.05 17.46
N ALA A 223 -4.91 0.72 17.54
CA ALA A 223 -5.74 -0.21 16.78
C ALA A 223 -7.25 0.02 17.03
N ARG A 224 -7.66 0.08 18.31
CA ARG A 224 -9.08 0.30 18.67
C ARG A 224 -9.57 1.71 18.32
N LEU A 225 -8.74 2.73 18.55
CA LEU A 225 -9.10 4.13 18.30
C LEU A 225 -9.25 4.37 16.79
N MET A 226 -8.31 3.93 15.97
CA MET A 226 -8.37 4.10 14.51
C MET A 226 -9.60 3.42 13.89
N SER A 227 -9.87 2.15 14.25
CA SER A 227 -11.05 1.42 13.75
C SER A 227 -12.35 2.14 14.12
N LYS A 228 -12.52 2.54 15.40
CA LYS A 228 -13.71 3.28 15.82
C LYS A 228 -13.87 4.63 15.12
N LEU A 229 -12.77 5.36 14.92
CA LEU A 229 -12.82 6.66 14.25
C LEU A 229 -13.18 6.50 12.76
N ALA A 230 -12.64 5.49 12.09
CA ALA A 230 -12.98 5.18 10.70
C ALA A 230 -14.48 4.87 10.54
N GLU A 231 -15.00 3.95 11.35
CA GLU A 231 -16.43 3.58 11.35
C GLU A 231 -17.33 4.78 11.65
N CYS A 232 -16.93 5.60 12.62
CA CYS A 232 -17.68 6.76 13.06
C CYS A 232 -17.71 7.89 12.02
N ALA A 233 -16.59 8.17 11.35
CA ALA A 233 -16.54 9.13 10.25
C ALA A 233 -17.38 8.65 9.06
N ALA A 234 -17.27 7.36 8.71
CA ALA A 234 -18.07 6.75 7.64
C ALA A 234 -19.58 6.80 7.97
N SER A 235 -19.97 6.48 9.21
CA SER A 235 -21.36 6.57 9.70
C SER A 235 -21.87 8.01 9.82
N SER A 236 -20.97 8.99 9.84
CA SER A 236 -21.31 10.42 9.78
C SER A 236 -21.42 10.93 8.33
N GLY A 237 -21.13 10.07 7.35
CA GLY A 237 -21.31 10.31 5.93
C GLY A 237 -20.07 10.86 5.21
N TYR A 238 -18.88 10.69 5.76
CA TYR A 238 -17.60 11.05 5.11
C TYR A 238 -16.91 9.82 4.54
N ASP A 239 -16.36 9.93 3.32
CA ASP A 239 -15.51 8.85 2.82
C ASP A 239 -14.21 8.83 3.62
N VAL A 240 -13.76 7.62 4.01
CA VAL A 240 -12.58 7.43 4.86
C VAL A 240 -11.60 6.57 4.11
N ILE A 241 -10.38 7.08 3.92
CA ILE A 241 -9.27 6.28 3.41
C ILE A 241 -8.55 5.65 4.59
N VAL A 242 -8.44 4.32 4.60
CA VAL A 242 -7.69 3.55 5.61
C VAL A 242 -6.46 2.93 4.98
N SER A 243 -5.34 2.94 5.70
CA SER A 243 -4.11 2.22 5.34
C SER A 243 -3.74 1.28 6.47
N GLU A 244 -3.55 0.00 6.17
CA GLU A 244 -3.09 -0.98 7.15
C GLU A 244 -1.63 -0.73 7.56
N ASN A 245 -1.28 -1.16 8.77
CA ASN A 245 0.11 -1.21 9.20
C ASN A 245 0.73 -2.53 8.79
N VAL A 246 1.64 -2.47 7.82
CA VAL A 246 2.29 -3.65 7.20
C VAL A 246 3.10 -4.51 8.17
N LEU A 247 3.43 -3.99 9.35
CA LEU A 247 4.20 -4.69 10.39
C LEU A 247 3.31 -5.22 11.53
N MET A 248 2.01 -5.00 11.47
CA MET A 248 1.05 -5.40 12.50
C MET A 248 0.13 -6.52 11.98
N PRO A 249 -0.62 -7.20 12.87
CA PRO A 249 -1.70 -8.09 12.47
C PRO A 249 -2.73 -7.39 11.57
N SER A 250 -3.35 -8.15 10.66
CA SER A 250 -4.36 -7.65 9.72
C SER A 250 -5.51 -6.94 10.46
N GLY A 251 -6.04 -5.87 9.84
CA GLY A 251 -7.07 -5.01 10.42
C GLY A 251 -6.55 -3.89 11.34
N ALA A 252 -5.27 -3.86 11.67
CA ALA A 252 -4.68 -2.73 12.39
C ALA A 252 -4.31 -1.59 11.42
N TYR A 253 -5.03 -0.48 11.51
CA TYR A 253 -4.74 0.70 10.68
C TYR A 253 -3.53 1.48 11.19
N GLN A 254 -2.64 1.85 10.26
CA GLN A 254 -1.57 2.81 10.49
C GLN A 254 -2.08 4.24 10.31
N HIS A 255 -2.88 4.46 9.26
CA HIS A 255 -3.40 5.77 8.87
C HIS A 255 -4.90 5.71 8.61
N ILE A 256 -5.57 6.80 8.97
CA ILE A 256 -6.90 7.14 8.47
C ILE A 256 -6.88 8.57 7.98
N VAL A 257 -7.46 8.80 6.81
CA VAL A 257 -7.56 10.11 6.16
C VAL A 257 -9.02 10.37 5.81
N ILE A 258 -9.51 11.55 6.17
CA ILE A 258 -10.88 12.02 5.89
C ILE A 258 -10.75 13.30 5.07
N PRO A 259 -10.69 13.19 3.72
CA PRO A 259 -10.33 14.30 2.84
C PRO A 259 -11.24 15.53 3.00
N GLU A 260 -12.56 15.32 3.10
CA GLU A 260 -13.57 16.38 3.17
C GLU A 260 -13.41 17.25 4.43
N LEU A 261 -12.91 16.66 5.51
CA LEU A 261 -12.63 17.36 6.76
C LEU A 261 -11.19 17.86 6.86
N LYS A 262 -10.31 17.47 5.94
CA LYS A 262 -8.85 17.66 6.03
C LYS A 262 -8.30 17.18 7.38
N ILE A 263 -8.79 16.03 7.84
CA ILE A 263 -8.35 15.40 9.09
C ILE A 263 -7.67 14.09 8.77
N ALA A 264 -6.55 13.81 9.44
CA ALA A 264 -5.90 12.52 9.40
C ALA A 264 -5.47 12.07 10.80
N PHE A 265 -5.40 10.75 11.01
CA PHE A 265 -4.74 10.17 12.17
C PHE A 265 -3.64 9.22 11.70
N THR A 266 -2.50 9.22 12.40
CA THR A 266 -1.37 8.31 12.17
C THR A 266 -0.88 7.72 13.48
N SER A 267 -0.38 6.49 13.44
CA SER A 267 0.42 5.94 14.54
C SER A 267 1.75 6.68 14.70
N SER A 268 2.33 6.58 15.90
CA SER A 268 3.51 7.33 16.33
C SER A 268 4.84 6.86 15.79
N ASN A 269 4.88 5.72 15.11
CA ASN A 269 6.07 5.17 14.45
C ASN A 269 6.20 5.63 12.98
N THR A 270 5.30 6.48 12.47
CA THR A 270 5.44 7.05 11.12
C THR A 270 6.43 8.22 11.14
N GLU A 271 7.69 7.95 10.81
CA GLU A 271 8.77 8.95 10.84
C GLU A 271 8.48 10.16 9.93
N ALA A 272 7.98 9.91 8.72
CA ALA A 272 7.68 10.94 7.72
C ALA A 272 6.67 12.01 8.19
N LEU A 273 5.84 11.72 9.19
CA LEU A 273 4.78 12.62 9.68
C LEU A 273 5.06 13.21 11.07
N GLN A 274 6.19 12.88 11.71
CA GLN A 274 6.49 13.32 13.09
C GLN A 274 6.44 14.83 13.26
N LYS A 275 7.03 15.58 12.31
CA LYS A 275 7.15 17.04 12.38
C LYS A 275 5.88 17.76 11.90
N SER A 276 4.99 17.05 11.22
CA SER A 276 3.77 17.60 10.64
C SER A 276 2.53 17.38 11.51
N ALA A 277 2.67 16.66 12.63
CA ALA A 277 1.57 16.40 13.55
C ALA A 277 1.06 17.69 14.21
N SER A 278 -0.23 17.97 14.06
CA SER A 278 -0.89 19.13 14.67
C SER A 278 -1.22 18.90 16.14
N ALA A 279 -1.43 17.64 16.54
CA ALA A 279 -1.68 17.25 17.92
C ALA A 279 -1.28 15.79 18.18
N SER A 280 -0.99 15.48 19.46
CA SER A 280 -0.66 14.13 19.92
C SER A 280 -1.72 13.59 20.90
N ILE A 281 -2.12 12.34 20.69
CA ILE A 281 -2.96 11.56 21.59
C ILE A 281 -2.04 10.59 22.36
N ASN A 282 -1.79 10.89 23.63
CA ASN A 282 -1.02 10.01 24.50
C ASN A 282 -1.84 8.78 24.90
N ALA A 283 -1.43 7.59 24.45
CA ALA A 283 -2.13 6.34 24.73
C ALA A 283 -1.96 5.84 26.16
N LEU A 284 -0.86 6.18 26.85
CA LEU A 284 -0.56 5.73 28.22
C LEU A 284 -1.66 6.08 29.23
N ARG A 285 -2.47 7.12 28.96
CA ARG A 285 -3.60 7.49 29.82
C ARG A 285 -4.78 6.50 29.77
N PHE A 286 -4.80 5.57 28.82
CA PHE A 286 -5.85 4.55 28.65
C PHE A 286 -5.44 3.17 29.13
N TYR A 287 -4.18 2.99 29.54
CA TYR A 287 -3.72 1.76 30.16
C TYR A 287 -3.78 1.84 31.68
N ASP A 288 -4.08 0.71 32.32
CA ASP A 288 -3.84 0.49 33.74
C ASP A 288 -2.33 0.43 33.99
N ARG A 289 -1.78 1.45 34.66
CA ARG A 289 -0.32 1.61 34.83
C ARG A 289 0.30 0.49 35.67
N TYR A 290 -0.44 -0.05 36.64
CA TYR A 290 0.06 -1.10 37.52
C TYR A 290 0.25 -2.41 36.74
N SER A 291 -0.79 -2.82 36.01
CA SER A 291 -0.76 -4.01 35.13
C SER A 291 0.26 -3.87 34.01
N LEU A 292 0.44 -2.65 33.45
CA LEU A 292 1.38 -2.40 32.36
C LEU A 292 2.85 -2.48 32.81
N LYS A 293 3.16 -2.07 34.05
CA LYS A 293 4.53 -2.08 34.59
C LYS A 293 5.17 -3.47 34.52
N GLY A 294 4.40 -4.53 34.80
CA GLY A 294 4.87 -5.91 34.74
C GLY A 294 5.21 -6.40 33.32
N LYS A 295 4.66 -5.75 32.29
CA LYS A 295 4.79 -6.18 30.88
C LYS A 295 5.84 -5.39 30.10
N LYS A 296 6.36 -4.29 30.67
CA LYS A 296 7.30 -3.38 30.00
C LYS A 296 8.57 -4.08 29.48
N LYS A 297 9.17 -4.97 30.28
CA LYS A 297 10.40 -5.68 29.87
C LYS A 297 10.14 -6.62 28.69
N ARG A 298 9.03 -7.35 28.71
CA ARG A 298 8.64 -8.26 27.62
C ARG A 298 8.38 -7.48 26.33
N ALA A 299 7.50 -6.46 26.38
CA ALA A 299 7.20 -5.64 25.21
C ALA A 299 8.44 -4.92 24.65
N ALA A 300 9.38 -4.49 25.49
CA ALA A 300 10.64 -3.90 25.04
C ALA A 300 11.56 -4.91 24.33
N PHE A 301 11.60 -6.16 24.83
CA PHE A 301 12.33 -7.24 24.18
C PHE A 301 11.74 -7.55 22.79
N ASP A 302 10.42 -7.76 22.71
CA ASP A 302 9.76 -8.10 21.45
C ASP A 302 9.91 -6.97 20.43
N ARG A 303 9.78 -5.71 20.86
CA ARG A 303 10.00 -4.54 20.00
C ARG A 303 11.42 -4.48 19.46
N GLY A 304 12.42 -4.67 20.32
CA GLY A 304 13.82 -4.67 19.90
C GLY A 304 14.14 -5.82 18.94
N MET A 305 13.45 -6.97 19.03
CA MET A 305 13.58 -8.05 18.05
C MET A 305 12.88 -7.71 16.74
N ALA A 306 11.67 -7.15 16.79
CA ALA A 306 10.93 -6.72 15.61
C ALA A 306 11.68 -5.64 14.81
N GLU A 307 12.32 -4.68 15.49
CA GLU A 307 13.15 -3.64 14.86
C GLU A 307 14.34 -4.26 14.10
N LYS A 308 15.06 -5.20 14.71
CA LYS A 308 16.18 -5.90 14.05
C LYS A 308 15.72 -6.72 12.85
N LEU A 309 14.61 -7.44 12.97
CA LEU A 309 14.06 -8.22 11.87
C LEU A 309 13.53 -7.32 10.75
N THR A 310 13.02 -6.13 11.07
CA THR A 310 12.61 -5.13 10.08
C THR A 310 13.82 -4.66 9.27
N TYR A 311 14.96 -4.41 9.93
CA TYR A 311 16.22 -4.11 9.25
C TYR A 311 16.64 -5.23 8.30
N GLU A 312 16.67 -6.48 8.76
CA GLU A 312 17.00 -7.64 7.92
C GLU A 312 16.04 -7.82 6.73
N ALA A 313 14.75 -7.53 6.92
CA ALA A 313 13.77 -7.55 5.84
C ALA A 313 14.06 -6.48 4.78
N ILE A 314 14.48 -5.27 5.19
CA ILE A 314 14.86 -4.18 4.28
C ILE A 314 16.13 -4.55 3.51
N GLU A 315 17.16 -5.10 4.16
CA GLU A 315 18.40 -5.53 3.49
C GLU A 315 18.14 -6.68 2.49
N ALA A 316 17.26 -7.62 2.84
CA ALA A 316 16.84 -8.67 1.93
C ALA A 316 16.05 -8.11 0.73
N LEU A 317 15.19 -7.11 0.93
CA LEU A 317 14.49 -6.41 -0.16
C LEU A 317 15.45 -5.64 -1.06
N LYS A 318 16.47 -4.99 -0.49
CA LYS A 318 17.52 -4.30 -1.24
C LYS A 318 18.29 -5.27 -2.13
N THR A 319 18.72 -6.41 -1.57
CA THR A 319 19.40 -7.44 -2.36
C THR A 319 18.47 -8.02 -3.44
N ALA A 320 17.19 -8.24 -3.12
CA ALA A 320 16.20 -8.68 -4.11
C ALA A 320 16.06 -7.67 -5.26
N LYS A 321 16.06 -6.36 -4.96
CA LYS A 321 15.99 -5.29 -5.97
C LYS A 321 17.24 -5.28 -6.86
N ASP A 322 18.43 -5.39 -6.29
CA ASP A 322 19.67 -5.44 -7.07
C ASP A 322 19.67 -6.62 -8.06
N ILE A 323 19.19 -7.79 -7.63
CA ILE A 323 19.04 -8.97 -8.49
C ILE A 323 17.92 -8.78 -9.52
N HIS A 324 16.83 -8.10 -9.14
CA HIS A 324 15.76 -7.77 -10.07
C HIS A 324 16.26 -6.83 -11.18
N ASP A 325 17.14 -5.88 -10.87
CA ASP A 325 17.70 -4.95 -11.85
C ASP A 325 18.67 -5.65 -12.81
N GLU A 326 19.44 -6.62 -12.30
CA GLU A 326 20.20 -7.56 -13.14
C GLU A 326 19.26 -8.31 -14.10
N LEU A 327 18.17 -8.90 -13.57
CA LEU A 327 17.17 -9.62 -14.37
C LEU A 327 16.52 -8.72 -15.43
N GLU A 328 16.16 -7.48 -15.08
CA GLU A 328 15.57 -6.52 -16.00
C GLU A 328 16.50 -6.18 -17.16
N SER A 329 17.81 -6.06 -16.94
CA SER A 329 18.75 -5.72 -18.01
C SER A 329 18.70 -6.71 -19.18
N TYR A 330 18.57 -8.02 -18.90
CA TYR A 330 18.47 -9.03 -19.95
C TYR A 330 17.19 -8.89 -20.78
N TYR A 331 16.08 -8.50 -20.14
CA TYR A 331 14.83 -8.26 -20.84
C TYR A 331 14.88 -6.96 -21.63
N ILE A 332 15.36 -5.87 -21.03
CA ILE A 332 15.49 -4.55 -21.66
C ILE A 332 16.32 -4.66 -22.96
N ASP A 333 17.45 -5.37 -22.92
CA ASP A 333 18.31 -5.59 -24.10
C ASP A 333 17.62 -6.37 -25.24
N ALA A 334 16.57 -7.11 -24.92
CA ALA A 334 15.76 -7.86 -25.87
C ALA A 334 14.50 -7.12 -26.32
N MET A 335 14.12 -5.99 -25.70
CA MET A 335 12.88 -5.28 -26.02
C MET A 335 12.96 -4.42 -27.28
N ASN A 336 11.89 -4.40 -28.06
CA ASN A 336 11.60 -3.37 -29.04
C ASN A 336 10.70 -2.30 -28.41
N PHE A 337 11.29 -1.21 -27.90
CA PHE A 337 10.54 -0.15 -27.25
C PHE A 337 9.69 0.71 -28.19
N ASP A 338 9.99 0.74 -29.50
CA ASP A 338 9.13 1.43 -30.47
C ASP A 338 7.78 0.73 -30.61
N MET A 339 7.78 -0.61 -30.56
CA MET A 339 6.54 -1.38 -30.50
C MET A 339 5.79 -1.14 -29.17
N VAL A 340 6.48 -1.12 -28.03
CA VAL A 340 5.86 -0.81 -26.73
C VAL A 340 5.25 0.60 -26.72
N ASN A 341 5.94 1.58 -27.32
CA ASN A 341 5.43 2.94 -27.46
C ASN A 341 4.17 2.98 -28.32
N SER A 342 4.14 2.23 -29.43
CA SER A 342 2.96 2.12 -30.29
C SER A 342 1.76 1.54 -29.54
N VAL A 343 1.96 0.48 -28.73
CA VAL A 343 0.91 -0.09 -27.86
C VAL A 343 0.44 0.93 -26.81
N THR A 344 1.36 1.69 -26.24
CA THR A 344 1.06 2.75 -25.25
C THR A 344 0.17 3.84 -25.87
N ASP A 345 0.53 4.31 -27.06
CA ASP A 345 -0.20 5.37 -27.75
C ASP A 345 -1.60 4.90 -28.16
N GLU A 346 -1.75 3.64 -28.61
CA GLU A 346 -3.07 3.06 -28.89
C GLU A 346 -3.95 3.01 -27.63
N LEU A 347 -3.39 2.59 -26.49
CA LEU A 347 -4.13 2.55 -25.23
C LEU A 347 -4.57 3.96 -24.80
N ILE A 348 -3.69 4.96 -24.87
CA ILE A 348 -4.03 6.34 -24.53
C ILE A 348 -5.14 6.86 -25.42
N LEU A 349 -5.06 6.63 -26.74
CA LEU A 349 -6.11 7.02 -27.69
C LEU A 349 -7.44 6.33 -27.38
N ARG A 350 -7.42 5.06 -26.98
CA ARG A 350 -8.61 4.33 -26.56
C ARG A 350 -9.24 4.92 -25.30
N LEU A 351 -8.43 5.19 -24.28
CA LEU A 351 -8.88 5.78 -23.02
C LEU A 351 -9.48 7.17 -23.21
N LYS A 352 -8.86 8.02 -24.05
CA LYS A 352 -9.37 9.37 -24.36
C LYS A 352 -10.72 9.37 -25.08
N LYS A 353 -11.09 8.29 -25.78
CA LYS A 353 -12.41 8.15 -26.43
C LYS A 353 -13.54 7.79 -25.47
N SER A 354 -13.20 7.28 -24.28
CA SER A 354 -14.16 6.86 -23.25
C SER A 354 -14.51 7.96 -22.25
N VAL A 355 -13.84 9.12 -22.34
CA VAL A 355 -14.11 10.36 -21.59
C VAL A 355 -15.12 11.21 -22.36
#